data_AF-A0A947W8F0-F1
#
_entry.id   AF-A0A947W8F0-F1
#
_cell.length_a   1.000
_cell.length_b   1.000
_cell.length_c   1.000
_cell.angle_alpha   90.00
_cell.angle_beta   90.00
_cell.angle_gamma   90.00
#
_symmetry.space_group_name_H-M   'P 1'
#
loop_
_entity.id
_entity.type
_entity.pdbx_description
1 polymer ?
#
loop_
_entity_poly.entity_id
_entity_poly.type
_entity_poly.pdbx_seq_one_letter_code
_entity_poly.pdbx_strand_id
1 'polypeptide(L)'
;IKNIVDLGIELNMGVEAGKDISFDDIRNGHDAVFIATGARKGAQLPCDGADLKGVESGLELLKGIVRDSEVFEKIYSGETVVIIGGGNVAIDIARTALRLGPDKIHLYCLEERNEMPAHSWEIEESEKEGIIMHPGWGPKLIAGDGKVERVDFRKCTSVFDDTGKFAPRFDESINTSQEADRILIAIGQKSELDFIKESDIKLTARGSIESNPDTLKTSVGNVFAGGEVVSGPASVIDAIAQGRRAASGIDKYLGGDGNINIPLVDETELDGEFDKIENFANLKRNPVPRLSMEESTNCLRLVEYGYTTSDAIREAERCLRCDLRLNITAMPLPPEAWIELNEEGVALVPETDGVYQLLDEKKAVYAIKGVSNLREALSEVLETTEKAKFFLYDEDPMYSKRESELIQEYLKINGRMPPGDGEDDLDDLF
;
A
#
# COMPACT_ATOMS: atom_id res chain seq x y z
N ILE A 1 -20.78 -5.48 -5.04
CA ILE A 1 -21.72 -5.11 -6.14
C ILE A 1 -23.12 -4.84 -5.61
N LYS A 2 -23.81 -5.79 -4.96
CA LYS A 2 -25.16 -5.57 -4.41
C LYS A 2 -25.29 -4.28 -3.59
N ASN A 3 -24.40 -4.05 -2.62
CA ASN A 3 -24.40 -2.82 -1.82
C ASN A 3 -24.28 -1.52 -2.64
N ILE A 4 -23.66 -1.57 -3.83
CA ILE A 4 -23.54 -0.41 -4.73
C ILE A 4 -24.86 -0.20 -5.47
N VAL A 5 -25.43 -1.27 -6.02
CA VAL A 5 -26.72 -1.22 -6.74
C VAL A 5 -27.86 -0.76 -5.82
N ASP A 6 -27.86 -1.22 -4.57
CA ASP A 6 -28.85 -0.85 -3.55
C ASP A 6 -28.87 0.66 -3.21
N LEU A 7 -27.84 1.43 -3.61
CA LEU A 7 -27.83 2.90 -3.50
C LEU A 7 -28.74 3.60 -4.54
N GLY A 8 -29.44 2.84 -5.37
CA GLY A 8 -30.31 3.37 -6.43
C GLY A 8 -29.63 3.46 -7.79
N ILE A 9 -28.55 2.72 -8.02
CA ILE A 9 -27.87 2.66 -9.32
C ILE A 9 -28.62 1.71 -10.24
N GLU A 10 -29.01 2.21 -11.42
CA GLU A 10 -29.53 1.38 -12.50
C GLU A 10 -28.39 0.61 -13.18
N LEU A 11 -28.51 -0.73 -13.23
CA LEU A 11 -27.49 -1.61 -13.81
C LEU A 11 -28.04 -2.30 -15.07
N ASN A 12 -27.55 -1.86 -16.23
CA ASN A 12 -27.88 -2.45 -17.53
C ASN A 12 -26.77 -3.43 -17.95
N MET A 13 -27.01 -4.74 -17.77
CA MET A 13 -26.08 -5.81 -18.16
C MET A 13 -26.34 -6.31 -19.58
N GLY A 14 -25.32 -6.91 -20.21
CA GLY A 14 -25.44 -7.45 -21.57
C GLY A 14 -25.50 -6.40 -22.67
N VAL A 15 -25.15 -5.15 -22.35
CA VAL A 15 -25.09 -4.02 -23.28
C VAL A 15 -23.62 -3.66 -23.52
N GLU A 16 -23.21 -3.61 -24.78
CA GLU A 16 -21.86 -3.24 -25.20
C GLU A 16 -21.88 -1.91 -25.97
N ALA A 17 -21.17 -0.91 -25.44
CA ALA A 17 -21.00 0.38 -26.10
C ALA A 17 -20.25 0.22 -27.44
N GLY A 18 -20.75 0.87 -28.49
CA GLY A 18 -20.26 0.74 -29.86
C GLY A 18 -20.88 -0.41 -30.66
N LYS A 19 -21.64 -1.30 -30.01
CA LYS A 19 -22.32 -2.43 -30.66
C LYS A 19 -23.84 -2.37 -30.46
N ASP A 20 -24.28 -2.34 -29.20
CA ASP A 20 -25.71 -2.34 -28.84
C ASP A 20 -26.24 -0.91 -28.65
N ILE A 21 -25.37 0.02 -28.26
CA ILE A 21 -25.67 1.45 -28.12
C ILE A 21 -24.47 2.27 -28.60
N SER A 22 -24.71 3.34 -29.36
CA SER A 22 -23.62 4.20 -29.84
C SER A 22 -23.07 5.07 -28.71
N PHE A 23 -21.80 5.46 -28.80
CA PHE A 23 -21.22 6.38 -27.82
C PHE A 23 -21.90 7.74 -27.83
N ASP A 24 -22.33 8.23 -28.99
CA ASP A 24 -23.06 9.50 -29.11
C ASP A 24 -24.43 9.45 -28.42
N ASP A 25 -25.16 8.33 -28.51
CA ASP A 25 -26.44 8.17 -27.81
C ASP A 25 -26.23 8.21 -26.29
N ILE A 26 -25.19 7.53 -25.79
CA ILE A 26 -24.82 7.58 -24.37
C ILE A 26 -24.48 9.01 -23.97
N ARG A 27 -23.64 9.70 -24.75
CA ARG A 27 -23.20 11.06 -24.44
C ARG A 27 -24.35 12.07 -24.46
N ASN A 28 -25.23 11.99 -25.44
CA ASN A 28 -26.32 12.95 -25.63
C ASN A 28 -27.50 12.68 -24.69
N GLY A 29 -27.63 11.45 -24.19
CA GLY A 29 -28.66 11.06 -23.22
C GLY A 29 -28.34 11.36 -21.76
N HIS A 30 -27.13 11.84 -21.43
CA HIS A 30 -26.67 12.03 -20.05
C HIS A 30 -25.93 13.35 -19.85
N ASP A 31 -26.11 13.98 -18.69
CA ASP A 31 -25.41 15.22 -18.33
C ASP A 31 -23.89 15.02 -18.16
N ALA A 32 -23.47 13.83 -17.72
CA ALA A 32 -22.08 13.42 -17.61
C ALA A 32 -21.90 11.93 -17.89
N VAL A 33 -20.76 11.55 -18.48
CA VAL A 33 -20.41 10.16 -18.80
C VAL A 33 -19.03 9.83 -18.24
N PHE A 34 -18.91 8.69 -17.56
CA PHE A 34 -17.63 8.16 -17.07
C PHE A 34 -17.25 6.87 -17.80
N ILE A 35 -16.09 6.85 -18.44
CA ILE A 35 -15.55 5.69 -19.15
C ILE A 35 -14.58 4.94 -18.23
N ALA A 36 -14.97 3.72 -17.86
CA ALA A 36 -14.18 2.81 -17.03
C ALA A 36 -14.16 1.39 -17.61
N THR A 37 -13.96 1.27 -18.92
CA THR A 37 -14.00 -0.02 -19.64
C THR A 37 -12.77 -0.91 -19.41
N GLY A 38 -11.72 -0.37 -18.79
CA GLY A 38 -10.47 -1.08 -18.48
C GLY A 38 -9.61 -1.41 -19.71
N ALA A 39 -8.58 -2.24 -19.52
CA ALA A 39 -7.74 -2.76 -20.60
C ALA A 39 -8.07 -4.24 -20.84
N ARG A 40 -9.04 -4.54 -21.71
CA ARG A 40 -9.62 -5.90 -21.81
C ARG A 40 -8.95 -6.83 -22.82
N LYS A 41 -8.11 -6.29 -23.71
CA LYS A 41 -7.50 -7.02 -24.82
C LYS A 41 -6.08 -7.43 -24.47
N GLY A 42 -5.78 -8.72 -24.56
CA GLY A 42 -4.40 -9.21 -24.42
C GLY A 42 -3.48 -8.62 -25.50
N ALA A 43 -2.25 -8.27 -25.11
CA ALA A 43 -1.23 -7.87 -26.08
C ALA A 43 -0.79 -9.09 -26.91
N GLN A 44 -0.54 -8.86 -28.20
CA GLN A 44 -0.04 -9.87 -29.12
C GLN A 44 1.48 -9.95 -29.06
N LEU A 45 2.00 -11.17 -29.18
CA LEU A 45 3.44 -11.40 -29.18
C LEU A 45 4.05 -11.00 -30.53
N PRO A 46 5.06 -10.12 -30.58
CA PRO A 46 5.63 -9.63 -31.82
C PRO A 46 6.73 -10.56 -32.35
N CYS A 47 6.39 -11.82 -32.62
CA CYS A 47 7.30 -12.77 -33.26
C CYS A 47 6.58 -13.69 -34.27
N ASP A 48 7.35 -14.27 -35.17
CA ASP A 48 6.84 -15.22 -36.15
C ASP A 48 6.29 -16.48 -35.45
N GLY A 49 5.18 -17.01 -35.96
CA GLY A 49 4.49 -18.18 -35.42
C GLY A 49 3.58 -17.90 -34.20
N ALA A 50 3.41 -16.64 -33.80
CA ALA A 50 2.50 -16.25 -32.72
C ALA A 50 1.01 -16.50 -33.01
N ASP A 51 0.66 -16.84 -34.24
CA ASP A 51 -0.68 -17.20 -34.73
C ASP A 51 -0.88 -18.71 -34.91
N LEU A 52 0.14 -19.53 -34.62
CA LEU A 52 0.03 -20.99 -34.69
C LEU A 52 -1.01 -21.53 -33.70
N LYS A 53 -1.64 -22.66 -34.07
CA LYS A 53 -2.56 -23.36 -33.17
C LYS A 53 -1.81 -23.78 -31.89
N GLY A 54 -2.43 -23.55 -30.73
CA GLY A 54 -1.82 -23.80 -29.42
C GLY A 54 -1.09 -22.58 -28.84
N VAL A 55 -0.99 -21.47 -29.58
CA VAL A 55 -0.62 -20.17 -29.03
C VAL A 55 -1.89 -19.41 -28.67
N GLU A 56 -2.09 -19.18 -27.38
CA GLU A 56 -3.35 -18.71 -26.83
C GLU A 56 -3.13 -17.50 -25.91
N SER A 57 -4.16 -16.68 -25.73
CA SER A 57 -4.13 -15.62 -24.73
C SER A 57 -4.41 -16.22 -23.35
N GLY A 58 -3.46 -16.08 -22.42
CA GLY A 58 -3.69 -16.57 -21.06
C GLY A 58 -4.79 -15.78 -20.33
N LEU A 59 -5.06 -14.52 -20.73
CA LEU A 59 -6.19 -13.77 -20.20
C LEU A 59 -7.54 -14.40 -20.59
N GLU A 60 -7.67 -14.87 -21.83
CA GLU A 60 -8.89 -15.56 -22.28
C GLU A 60 -9.06 -16.92 -21.59
N LEU A 61 -7.96 -17.62 -21.30
CA LEU A 61 -7.98 -18.82 -20.46
C LEU A 61 -8.59 -18.52 -19.08
N LEU A 62 -8.07 -17.51 -18.38
CA LEU A 62 -8.59 -17.12 -17.06
C LEU A 62 -10.09 -16.76 -17.13
N LYS A 63 -10.49 -15.96 -18.13
CA LYS A 63 -11.90 -15.61 -18.34
C LYS A 63 -12.78 -16.84 -18.60
N GLY A 64 -12.29 -17.81 -19.37
CA GLY A 64 -12.98 -19.06 -19.66
C GLY A 64 -13.25 -19.88 -18.39
N ILE A 65 -12.21 -20.05 -17.56
CA ILE A 65 -12.30 -20.82 -16.31
C ILE A 65 -13.27 -20.18 -15.31
N VAL A 66 -13.30 -18.84 -15.23
CA VAL A 66 -14.24 -18.13 -14.35
C VAL A 66 -15.69 -18.25 -14.84
N ARG A 67 -15.92 -18.24 -16.16
CA ARG A 67 -17.25 -18.34 -16.76
C ARG A 67 -17.83 -19.74 -16.69
N ASP A 68 -16.97 -20.75 -16.76
CA ASP A 68 -17.34 -22.15 -16.72
C ASP A 68 -16.53 -22.86 -15.63
N SER A 69 -17.00 -22.71 -14.39
CA SER A 69 -16.33 -23.29 -13.22
C SER A 69 -16.38 -24.82 -13.16
N GLU A 70 -17.11 -25.47 -14.08
CA GLU A 70 -17.09 -26.92 -14.26
C GLU A 70 -15.87 -27.39 -15.09
N VAL A 71 -15.06 -26.46 -15.64
CA VAL A 71 -13.78 -26.71 -16.34
C VAL A 71 -12.66 -27.06 -15.35
N PHE A 72 -12.95 -27.89 -14.35
CA PHE A 72 -11.93 -28.65 -13.64
C PHE A 72 -11.67 -29.99 -14.34
N GLU A 73 -11.49 -29.94 -15.66
CA GLU A 73 -10.95 -31.06 -16.42
C GLU A 73 -9.44 -30.86 -16.57
N LYS A 74 -8.66 -31.95 -16.46
CA LYS A 74 -7.21 -31.92 -16.70
C LYS A 74 -6.91 -31.83 -18.20
N ILE A 75 -7.37 -30.76 -18.84
CA ILE A 75 -7.35 -30.56 -20.28
C ILE A 75 -5.92 -30.43 -20.86
N TYR A 76 -4.92 -30.21 -20.00
CA TYR A 76 -3.52 -30.14 -20.39
C TYR A 76 -2.73 -31.40 -20.02
N SER A 77 -3.39 -32.49 -19.61
CA SER A 77 -2.70 -33.73 -19.22
C SER A 77 -1.78 -34.26 -20.33
N GLY A 78 -0.51 -34.52 -19.99
CA GLY A 78 0.51 -34.98 -20.93
C GLY A 78 1.15 -33.87 -21.77
N GLU A 79 0.75 -32.61 -21.58
CA GLU A 79 1.27 -31.47 -22.35
C GLU A 79 2.38 -30.72 -21.57
N THR A 80 3.32 -30.13 -22.32
CA THR A 80 4.23 -29.09 -21.83
C THR A 80 3.67 -27.71 -22.17
N VAL A 81 3.40 -26.90 -21.13
CA VAL A 81 2.83 -25.56 -21.28
C VAL A 81 3.88 -24.49 -21.00
N VAL A 82 4.01 -23.53 -21.92
CA VAL A 82 4.91 -22.37 -21.79
C VAL A 82 4.11 -21.10 -21.56
N ILE A 83 4.42 -20.34 -20.51
CA ILE A 83 3.86 -19.02 -20.23
C ILE A 83 4.91 -17.98 -20.62
N ILE A 84 4.49 -16.92 -21.32
CA ILE A 84 5.35 -15.80 -21.68
C ILE A 84 4.84 -14.54 -20.98
N GLY A 85 5.58 -14.07 -19.96
CA GLY A 85 5.28 -12.89 -19.17
C GLY A 85 5.81 -13.00 -17.73
N GLY A 86 6.14 -11.86 -17.10
CA GLY A 86 6.73 -11.81 -15.75
C GLY A 86 5.89 -11.13 -14.66
N GLY A 87 4.72 -10.58 -15.01
CA GLY A 87 3.86 -9.86 -14.05
C GLY A 87 2.87 -10.77 -13.30
N ASN A 88 2.10 -10.18 -12.37
CA ASN A 88 1.11 -10.92 -11.55
C ASN A 88 0.16 -11.78 -12.41
N VAL A 89 -0.34 -11.23 -13.52
CA VAL A 89 -1.21 -11.98 -14.44
C VAL A 89 -0.53 -13.23 -15.03
N ALA A 90 0.78 -13.17 -15.30
CA ALA A 90 1.52 -14.34 -15.79
C ALA A 90 1.65 -15.43 -14.71
N ILE A 91 1.82 -15.02 -13.45
CA ILE A 91 1.80 -15.94 -12.31
C ILE A 91 0.41 -16.57 -12.13
N ASP A 92 -0.66 -15.78 -12.21
CA ASP A 92 -2.04 -16.29 -12.16
C ASP A 92 -2.30 -17.31 -13.26
N ILE A 93 -1.87 -17.01 -14.49
CA ILE A 93 -1.99 -17.92 -15.64
C ILE A 93 -1.19 -19.20 -15.40
N ALA A 94 0.06 -19.11 -14.96
CA ALA A 94 0.91 -20.28 -14.74
C ALA A 94 0.36 -21.18 -13.63
N ARG A 95 -0.05 -20.60 -12.50
CA ARG A 95 -0.65 -21.35 -11.40
C ARG A 95 -1.98 -21.95 -11.80
N THR A 96 -2.82 -21.22 -12.52
CA THR A 96 -4.10 -21.73 -13.02
C THR A 96 -3.90 -22.87 -14.02
N ALA A 97 -2.97 -22.72 -14.97
CA ALA A 97 -2.63 -23.76 -15.93
C ALA A 97 -2.10 -25.02 -15.24
N LEU A 98 -1.39 -24.90 -14.11
CA LEU A 98 -0.91 -26.07 -13.35
C LEU A 98 -2.07 -26.95 -12.88
N ARG A 99 -3.18 -26.34 -12.50
CA ARG A 99 -4.38 -27.04 -12.03
C ARG A 99 -5.15 -27.73 -13.15
N LEU A 100 -4.85 -27.40 -14.41
CA LEU A 100 -5.35 -28.08 -15.60
C LEU A 100 -4.52 -29.34 -15.95
N GLY A 101 -3.56 -29.71 -15.08
CA GLY A 101 -2.87 -30.99 -15.07
C GLY A 101 -1.75 -31.24 -16.09
N PRO A 102 -1.00 -30.24 -16.60
CA PRO A 102 0.14 -30.50 -17.48
C PRO A 102 1.27 -31.26 -16.80
N ASP A 103 2.12 -31.87 -17.61
CA ASP A 103 3.31 -32.58 -17.12
C ASP A 103 4.38 -31.59 -16.65
N LYS A 104 4.50 -30.46 -17.36
CA LYS A 104 5.45 -29.39 -17.05
C LYS A 104 4.87 -28.03 -17.37
N ILE A 105 5.20 -27.07 -16.52
CA ILE A 105 4.97 -25.65 -16.77
C ILE A 105 6.29 -24.90 -16.74
N HIS A 106 6.54 -24.17 -17.83
CA HIS A 106 7.67 -23.26 -17.94
C HIS A 106 7.16 -21.83 -18.04
N LEU A 107 7.74 -20.90 -17.28
CA LEU A 107 7.45 -19.47 -17.38
C LEU A 107 8.70 -18.74 -17.84
N TYR A 108 8.61 -18.03 -18.95
CA TYR A 108 9.67 -17.20 -19.50
C TYR A 108 9.29 -15.72 -19.39
N CYS A 109 10.22 -14.88 -18.95
CA CYS A 109 10.03 -13.44 -18.84
C CYS A 109 11.30 -12.67 -19.25
N LEU A 110 11.12 -11.41 -19.62
CA LEU A 110 12.21 -10.54 -20.09
C LEU A 110 13.09 -10.08 -18.93
N GLU A 111 12.49 -9.92 -17.77
CA GLU A 111 13.07 -9.39 -16.55
C GLU A 111 13.97 -10.43 -15.88
N GLU A 112 15.05 -9.96 -15.24
CA GLU A 112 15.80 -10.81 -14.32
C GLU A 112 14.96 -11.13 -13.07
N ARG A 113 15.32 -12.19 -12.33
CA ARG A 113 14.49 -12.73 -11.23
C ARG A 113 14.11 -11.71 -10.15
N ASN A 114 14.97 -10.72 -9.91
CA ASN A 114 14.79 -9.64 -8.94
C ASN A 114 14.07 -8.41 -9.53
N GLU A 115 13.89 -8.35 -10.85
CA GLU A 115 13.23 -7.27 -11.59
C GLU A 115 11.83 -7.66 -12.06
N MET A 116 11.43 -8.91 -11.86
CA MET A 116 10.10 -9.40 -12.21
C MET A 116 9.01 -8.51 -11.60
N PRO A 117 8.02 -8.04 -12.39
CA PRO A 117 6.95 -7.19 -11.87
C PRO A 117 6.01 -7.90 -10.89
N ALA A 118 5.99 -9.24 -10.92
CA ALA A 118 5.18 -10.00 -9.99
C ALA A 118 5.69 -9.87 -8.55
N HIS A 119 4.77 -10.00 -7.59
CA HIS A 119 5.14 -9.95 -6.19
C HIS A 119 6.06 -11.12 -5.81
N SER A 120 7.14 -10.82 -5.08
CA SER A 120 8.18 -11.82 -4.77
C SER A 120 7.64 -13.07 -4.08
N TRP A 121 6.65 -12.93 -3.19
CA TRP A 121 6.02 -14.04 -2.51
C TRP A 121 5.21 -14.93 -3.46
N GLU A 122 4.56 -14.38 -4.48
CA GLU A 122 3.82 -15.16 -5.48
C GLU A 122 4.77 -15.92 -6.40
N ILE A 123 5.91 -15.31 -6.73
CA ILE A 123 6.97 -15.97 -7.49
C ILE A 123 7.50 -17.18 -6.71
N GLU A 124 7.85 -16.99 -5.43
CA GLU A 124 8.33 -18.07 -4.56
C GLU A 124 7.30 -19.19 -4.37
N GLU A 125 6.03 -18.85 -4.23
CA GLU A 125 4.95 -19.86 -4.14
C GLU A 125 4.80 -20.64 -5.43
N SER A 126 4.89 -19.97 -6.58
CA SER A 126 4.81 -20.62 -7.89
C SER A 126 5.95 -21.60 -8.11
N GLU A 127 7.17 -21.24 -7.73
CA GLU A 127 8.34 -22.13 -7.76
C GLU A 127 8.12 -23.37 -6.86
N LYS A 128 7.55 -23.19 -5.66
CA LYS A 128 7.21 -24.29 -4.74
C LYS A 128 6.12 -25.22 -5.29
N GLU A 129 5.20 -24.70 -6.09
CA GLU A 129 4.17 -25.48 -6.79
C GLU A 129 4.73 -26.26 -7.99
N GLY A 130 6.00 -26.05 -8.37
CA GLY A 130 6.67 -26.77 -9.45
C GLY A 130 6.70 -26.03 -10.79
N ILE A 131 6.35 -24.74 -10.83
CA ILE A 131 6.49 -23.91 -12.04
C ILE A 131 7.98 -23.61 -12.26
N ILE A 132 8.49 -23.95 -13.44
CA ILE A 132 9.91 -23.79 -13.81
C ILE A 132 10.10 -22.41 -14.43
N MET A 133 10.81 -21.52 -13.75
CA MET A 133 11.00 -20.14 -14.20
C MET A 133 12.31 -19.91 -14.95
N HIS A 134 12.23 -19.13 -16.02
CA HIS A 134 13.33 -18.78 -16.92
C HIS A 134 13.39 -17.25 -17.11
N PRO A 135 13.91 -16.51 -16.10
CA PRO A 135 14.06 -15.07 -16.18
C PRO A 135 15.16 -14.63 -17.16
N GLY A 136 15.01 -13.42 -17.71
CA GLY A 136 15.97 -12.81 -18.62
C GLY A 136 15.97 -13.40 -20.04
N TRP A 137 14.82 -13.88 -20.53
CA TRP A 137 14.67 -14.50 -21.85
C TRP A 137 13.48 -13.92 -22.62
N GLY A 138 13.73 -13.49 -23.86
CA GLY A 138 12.68 -13.01 -24.75
C GLY A 138 12.41 -13.98 -25.90
N PRO A 139 11.15 -14.16 -26.32
CA PRO A 139 10.82 -15.02 -27.44
C PRO A 139 11.35 -14.42 -28.75
N LYS A 140 11.89 -15.29 -29.60
CA LYS A 140 12.47 -14.98 -30.90
C LYS A 140 11.59 -15.49 -32.04
N LEU A 141 11.16 -16.75 -31.94
CA LEU A 141 10.38 -17.46 -32.95
C LEU A 141 9.55 -18.56 -32.27
N ILE A 142 8.33 -18.75 -32.73
CA ILE A 142 7.53 -19.93 -32.41
C ILE A 142 7.51 -20.82 -33.65
N ALA A 143 7.88 -22.08 -33.48
CA ALA A 143 8.01 -23.04 -34.57
C ALA A 143 7.03 -24.20 -34.42
N GLY A 144 6.57 -24.71 -35.56
CA GLY A 144 5.79 -25.94 -35.67
C GLY A 144 5.04 -26.03 -37.01
N ASP A 145 4.55 -27.23 -37.33
CA ASP A 145 3.79 -27.49 -38.56
C ASP A 145 2.28 -27.44 -38.29
N GLY A 146 1.68 -26.26 -38.49
CA GLY A 146 0.25 -26.02 -38.28
C GLY A 146 -0.20 -25.97 -36.81
N LYS A 147 0.60 -26.49 -35.87
CA LYS A 147 0.48 -26.34 -34.41
C LYS A 147 1.86 -26.01 -33.83
N VAL A 148 1.91 -25.30 -32.71
CA VAL A 148 3.14 -25.11 -31.94
C VAL A 148 3.78 -26.44 -31.53
N GLU A 149 5.10 -26.50 -31.66
CA GLU A 149 5.95 -27.59 -31.17
C GLU A 149 7.09 -27.06 -30.29
N ARG A 150 7.54 -25.81 -30.53
CA ARG A 150 8.70 -25.23 -29.86
C ARG A 150 8.66 -23.70 -29.85
N VAL A 151 9.29 -23.11 -28.84
CA VAL A 151 9.62 -21.69 -28.79
C VAL A 151 11.12 -21.51 -28.68
N ASP A 152 11.67 -20.66 -29.54
CA ASP A 152 13.05 -20.21 -29.47
C ASP A 152 13.12 -18.88 -28.73
N PHE A 153 14.05 -18.79 -27.79
CA PHE A 153 14.29 -17.61 -26.97
C PHE A 153 15.71 -17.09 -27.18
N ARG A 154 15.89 -15.79 -26.93
CA ARG A 154 17.18 -15.08 -26.92
C ARG A 154 17.37 -14.38 -25.57
N LYS A 155 18.61 -14.28 -25.11
CA LYS A 155 18.91 -13.66 -23.81
C LYS A 155 18.51 -12.19 -23.84
N CYS A 156 17.66 -11.79 -22.89
CA CYS A 156 17.36 -10.39 -22.62
C CYS A 156 18.48 -9.80 -21.76
N THR A 157 19.07 -8.70 -22.21
CA THR A 157 20.19 -8.03 -21.52
C THR A 157 19.73 -6.82 -20.72
N SER A 158 18.56 -6.28 -21.06
CA SER A 158 17.97 -5.11 -20.42
C SER A 158 16.52 -5.00 -20.91
N VAL A 159 15.59 -4.68 -20.00
CA VAL A 159 14.16 -4.49 -20.31
C VAL A 159 13.82 -3.02 -20.53
N PHE A 160 14.49 -2.12 -19.79
CA PHE A 160 14.25 -0.69 -19.80
C PHE A 160 15.49 0.06 -20.26
N ASP A 161 15.31 1.17 -20.98
CA ASP A 161 16.38 2.10 -21.28
C ASP A 161 16.80 2.92 -20.04
N ASP A 162 17.84 3.75 -20.20
CA ASP A 162 18.39 4.60 -19.12
C ASP A 162 17.37 5.62 -18.56
N THR A 163 16.23 5.82 -19.24
CA THR A 163 15.14 6.71 -18.80
C THR A 163 14.01 5.95 -18.13
N GLY A 164 14.14 4.62 -17.96
CA GLY A 164 13.11 3.75 -17.38
C GLY A 164 11.98 3.41 -18.35
N LYS A 165 12.12 3.69 -19.64
CA LYS A 165 11.11 3.36 -20.65
C LYS A 165 11.33 1.94 -21.15
N PHE A 166 10.23 1.20 -21.30
CA PHE A 166 10.25 -0.16 -21.83
C PHE A 166 10.87 -0.19 -23.24
N ALA A 167 12.03 -0.83 -23.36
CA ALA A 167 12.86 -0.89 -24.56
C ALA A 167 13.81 -2.11 -24.51
N PRO A 168 13.27 -3.33 -24.61
CA PRO A 168 14.06 -4.54 -24.37
C PRO A 168 15.19 -4.71 -25.40
N ARG A 169 16.38 -5.07 -24.91
CA ARG A 169 17.57 -5.35 -25.72
C ARG A 169 17.99 -6.81 -25.57
N PHE A 170 18.36 -7.42 -26.69
CA PHE A 170 18.67 -8.84 -26.74
C PHE A 170 20.10 -9.11 -27.21
N ASP A 171 20.70 -10.16 -26.66
CA ASP A 171 21.90 -10.76 -27.21
C ASP A 171 21.50 -11.90 -28.16
N GLU A 172 21.61 -11.65 -29.45
CA GLU A 172 21.26 -12.61 -30.51
C GLU A 172 22.21 -13.82 -30.59
N SER A 173 23.37 -13.77 -29.92
CA SER A 173 24.32 -14.88 -29.90
C SER A 173 23.96 -15.95 -28.86
N ILE A 174 23.19 -15.59 -27.82
CA ILE A 174 22.79 -16.49 -26.74
C ILE A 174 21.32 -16.86 -26.94
N ASN A 175 21.09 -18.07 -27.45
CA ASN A 175 19.75 -18.59 -27.72
C ASN A 175 19.50 -19.89 -26.96
N THR A 176 18.23 -20.16 -26.68
CA THR A 176 17.76 -21.45 -26.15
C THR A 176 16.44 -21.81 -26.80
N SER A 177 16.02 -23.05 -26.67
CA SER A 177 14.76 -23.54 -27.21
C SER A 177 14.03 -24.36 -26.16
N GLN A 178 12.70 -24.26 -26.14
CA GLN A 178 11.83 -25.00 -25.25
C GLN A 178 10.72 -25.67 -26.06
N GLU A 179 10.62 -26.99 -25.95
CA GLU A 179 9.47 -27.75 -26.48
C GLU A 179 8.19 -27.31 -25.78
N ALA A 180 7.12 -27.15 -26.54
CA ALA A 180 5.85 -26.64 -26.06
C ALA A 180 4.69 -27.20 -26.88
N ASP A 181 3.72 -27.81 -26.21
CA ASP A 181 2.44 -28.19 -26.80
C ASP A 181 1.46 -27.02 -26.83
N ARG A 182 1.66 -26.07 -25.90
CA ARG A 182 0.90 -24.82 -25.76
C ARG A 182 1.76 -23.67 -25.28
N ILE A 183 1.38 -22.48 -25.72
CA ILE A 183 1.93 -21.21 -25.26
C ILE A 183 0.79 -20.33 -24.78
N LEU A 184 0.90 -19.81 -23.55
CA LEU A 184 -0.03 -18.84 -22.99
C LEU A 184 0.65 -17.48 -22.90
N ILE A 185 0.14 -16.51 -23.66
CA ILE A 185 0.69 -15.15 -23.72
C ILE A 185 0.13 -14.30 -22.57
N ALA A 186 1.03 -13.68 -21.80
CA ALA A 186 0.75 -12.87 -20.62
C ALA A 186 1.58 -11.58 -20.56
N ILE A 187 1.83 -10.93 -21.71
CA ILE A 187 2.74 -9.78 -21.86
C ILE A 187 2.06 -8.40 -21.73
N GLY A 188 0.91 -8.34 -21.05
CA GLY A 188 0.16 -7.11 -20.81
C GLY A 188 -1.15 -7.00 -21.57
N GLN A 189 -1.87 -5.90 -21.32
CA GLN A 189 -3.22 -5.67 -21.81
C GLN A 189 -3.34 -4.28 -22.45
N LYS A 190 -4.29 -4.13 -23.37
CA LYS A 190 -4.59 -2.89 -24.09
C LYS A 190 -6.08 -2.57 -23.98
N SER A 191 -6.38 -1.27 -24.01
CA SER A 191 -7.75 -0.77 -24.08
C SER A 191 -8.35 -1.03 -25.46
N GLU A 192 -9.64 -1.36 -25.47
CA GLU A 192 -10.45 -1.46 -26.69
C GLU A 192 -11.28 -0.20 -26.80
N LEU A 193 -10.97 0.65 -27.78
CA LEU A 193 -11.50 2.00 -27.89
C LEU A 193 -12.27 2.24 -29.19
N ASP A 194 -12.61 1.19 -29.93
CA ASP A 194 -13.32 1.31 -31.20
C ASP A 194 -14.67 2.02 -31.05
N PHE A 195 -15.33 1.88 -29.90
CA PHE A 195 -16.60 2.54 -29.59
C PHE A 195 -16.53 4.07 -29.49
N ILE A 196 -15.34 4.65 -29.28
CA ILE A 196 -15.12 6.12 -29.23
C ILE A 196 -14.34 6.64 -30.44
N LYS A 197 -14.09 5.80 -31.45
CA LYS A 197 -13.21 6.13 -32.59
C LYS A 197 -13.68 7.35 -33.39
N GLU A 198 -14.99 7.58 -33.43
CA GLU A 198 -15.61 8.71 -34.15
C GLU A 198 -15.76 9.96 -33.26
N SER A 199 -15.30 9.91 -32.01
CA SER A 199 -15.37 11.04 -31.07
C SER A 199 -14.10 11.89 -31.08
N ASP A 200 -14.20 13.12 -30.56
CA ASP A 200 -13.05 14.03 -30.36
C ASP A 200 -12.22 13.72 -29.09
N ILE A 201 -12.36 12.52 -28.53
CA ILE A 201 -11.59 12.08 -27.36
C ILE A 201 -10.13 11.85 -27.78
N LYS A 202 -9.22 12.62 -27.18
CA LYS A 202 -7.78 12.47 -27.42
C LYS A 202 -7.26 11.19 -26.77
N LEU A 203 -6.34 10.54 -27.47
CA LEU A 203 -5.60 9.38 -27.00
C LEU A 203 -4.13 9.75 -26.78
N THR A 204 -3.54 9.16 -25.75
CA THR A 204 -2.10 9.22 -25.51
C THR A 204 -1.34 8.47 -26.62
N ALA A 205 -0.03 8.70 -26.73
CA ALA A 205 0.82 7.95 -27.65
C ALA A 205 0.83 6.42 -27.42
N ARG A 206 0.38 5.98 -26.23
CA ARG A 206 0.24 4.55 -25.87
C ARG A 206 -1.10 3.94 -26.30
N GLY A 207 -2.03 4.75 -26.81
CA GLY A 207 -3.36 4.31 -27.21
C GLY A 207 -4.38 4.21 -26.07
N SER A 208 -4.08 4.80 -24.90
CA SER A 208 -5.02 4.96 -23.78
C SER A 208 -5.73 6.32 -23.86
N ILE A 209 -6.91 6.45 -23.25
CA ILE A 209 -7.65 7.74 -23.21
C ILE A 209 -6.84 8.78 -22.44
N GLU A 210 -6.70 9.98 -23.00
CA GLU A 210 -6.11 11.12 -22.30
C GLU A 210 -7.17 11.78 -21.41
N SER A 211 -6.85 11.96 -20.13
CA SER A 211 -7.68 12.72 -19.20
C SER A 211 -6.83 13.59 -18.27
N ASN A 212 -7.44 14.64 -17.75
CA ASN A 212 -6.81 15.52 -16.77
C ASN A 212 -6.51 14.73 -15.47
N PRO A 213 -5.29 14.78 -14.92
CA PRO A 213 -4.91 13.92 -13.80
C PRO A 213 -5.67 14.22 -12.49
N ASP A 214 -6.15 15.45 -12.30
CA ASP A 214 -6.83 15.85 -11.06
C ASP A 214 -8.35 15.58 -11.12
N THR A 215 -8.96 15.83 -12.28
CA THR A 215 -10.41 15.78 -12.48
C THR A 215 -10.89 14.58 -13.28
N LEU A 216 -10.00 13.90 -13.99
CA LEU A 216 -10.25 12.79 -14.91
C LEU A 216 -11.14 13.16 -16.09
N LYS A 217 -11.31 14.46 -16.35
CA LYS A 217 -12.03 14.99 -17.52
C LYS A 217 -11.24 14.77 -18.81
N THR A 218 -11.90 14.33 -19.86
CA THR A 218 -11.29 14.12 -21.19
C THR A 218 -11.29 15.42 -22.01
N SER A 219 -10.88 15.36 -23.28
CA SER A 219 -11.02 16.47 -24.22
C SER A 219 -12.47 16.81 -24.60
N VAL A 220 -13.43 15.92 -24.30
CA VAL A 220 -14.86 16.14 -24.57
C VAL A 220 -15.57 16.57 -23.28
N GLY A 221 -16.38 17.64 -23.38
CA GLY A 221 -16.83 18.45 -22.24
C GLY A 221 -17.55 17.71 -21.11
N ASN A 222 -18.45 16.78 -21.44
CA ASN A 222 -19.22 16.00 -20.47
C ASN A 222 -18.66 14.58 -20.24
N VAL A 223 -17.46 14.28 -20.71
CA VAL A 223 -16.89 12.92 -20.67
C VAL A 223 -15.66 12.89 -19.78
N PHE A 224 -15.66 11.93 -18.86
CA PHE A 224 -14.59 11.61 -17.92
C PHE A 224 -14.11 10.18 -18.17
N ALA A 225 -12.86 9.88 -17.84
CA ALA A 225 -12.31 8.53 -17.99
C ALA A 225 -11.31 8.22 -16.88
N GLY A 226 -11.32 6.98 -16.39
CA GLY A 226 -10.43 6.56 -15.30
C GLY A 226 -10.30 5.04 -15.19
N GLY A 227 -9.33 4.62 -14.37
CA GLY A 227 -8.88 3.24 -14.29
C GLY A 227 -7.93 2.89 -15.45
N GLU A 228 -7.85 1.60 -15.77
CA GLU A 228 -6.84 1.10 -16.72
C GLU A 228 -7.03 1.60 -18.15
N VAL A 229 -8.23 2.10 -18.50
CA VAL A 229 -8.47 2.74 -19.81
C VAL A 229 -7.65 4.02 -20.01
N VAL A 230 -7.21 4.64 -18.91
CA VAL A 230 -6.35 5.83 -18.88
C VAL A 230 -4.92 5.47 -18.49
N SER A 231 -4.73 4.77 -17.37
CA SER A 231 -3.39 4.50 -16.84
C SER A 231 -2.68 3.31 -17.47
N GLY A 232 -3.40 2.44 -18.18
CA GLY A 232 -2.96 1.07 -18.43
C GLY A 232 -3.07 0.19 -17.17
N PRO A 233 -2.57 -1.06 -17.25
CA PRO A 233 -2.64 -2.01 -16.15
C PRO A 233 -2.10 -1.44 -14.82
N ALA A 234 -2.90 -1.49 -13.78
CA ALA A 234 -2.60 -0.90 -12.47
C ALA A 234 -3.23 -1.71 -11.34
N SER A 235 -3.03 -1.28 -10.09
CA SER A 235 -3.67 -1.94 -8.95
C SER A 235 -5.16 -1.61 -8.87
N VAL A 236 -5.94 -2.48 -8.22
CA VAL A 236 -7.37 -2.23 -7.97
C VAL A 236 -7.57 -0.94 -7.15
N ILE A 237 -6.66 -0.64 -6.20
CA ILE A 237 -6.76 0.56 -5.38
C ILE A 237 -6.50 1.83 -6.19
N ASP A 238 -5.62 1.80 -7.20
CA ASP A 238 -5.41 2.92 -8.10
C ASP A 238 -6.67 3.21 -8.94
N ALA A 239 -7.35 2.16 -9.41
CA ALA A 239 -8.61 2.30 -10.13
C ALA A 239 -9.72 2.89 -9.23
N ILE A 240 -9.82 2.44 -7.98
CA ILE A 240 -10.76 3.01 -6.99
C ILE A 240 -10.43 4.49 -6.71
N ALA A 241 -9.15 4.83 -6.52
CA ALA A 241 -8.72 6.20 -6.30
C ALA A 241 -9.03 7.11 -7.50
N GLN A 242 -8.87 6.60 -8.73
CA GLN A 242 -9.31 7.31 -9.94
C GLN A 242 -10.84 7.47 -10.00
N GLY A 243 -11.60 6.44 -9.63
CA GLY A 243 -13.06 6.53 -9.55
C GLY A 243 -13.54 7.60 -8.57
N ARG A 244 -12.90 7.70 -7.39
CA ARG A 244 -13.17 8.76 -6.41
C ARG A 244 -12.86 10.16 -6.96
N ARG A 245 -11.70 10.34 -7.61
CA ARG A 245 -11.35 11.62 -8.24
C ARG A 245 -12.32 11.99 -9.37
N ALA A 246 -12.71 11.03 -10.20
CA ALA A 246 -13.69 11.23 -11.26
C ALA A 246 -15.06 11.62 -10.69
N ALA A 247 -15.53 10.98 -9.61
CA ALA A 247 -16.78 11.35 -8.94
C ALA A 247 -16.74 12.80 -8.43
N SER A 248 -15.65 13.22 -7.77
CA SER A 248 -15.45 14.61 -7.35
C SER A 248 -15.41 15.59 -8.54
N GLY A 249 -14.76 15.20 -9.64
CA GLY A 249 -14.70 16.00 -10.88
C GLY A 249 -16.07 16.15 -11.57
N ILE A 250 -16.84 15.07 -11.63
CA ILE A 250 -18.20 15.06 -12.19
C ILE A 250 -19.14 15.91 -11.34
N ASP A 251 -19.09 15.79 -10.02
CA ASP A 251 -19.91 16.60 -9.11
C ASP A 251 -19.66 18.09 -9.32
N LYS A 252 -18.39 18.53 -9.35
CA LYS A 252 -18.03 19.93 -9.67
C LYS A 252 -18.53 20.37 -11.04
N TYR A 253 -18.47 19.48 -12.03
CA TYR A 253 -18.95 19.78 -13.38
C TYR A 253 -20.47 19.97 -13.45
N LEU A 254 -21.21 19.22 -12.64
CA LEU A 254 -22.67 19.33 -12.50
C LEU A 254 -23.11 20.46 -11.56
N GLY A 255 -22.17 21.21 -10.98
CA GLY A 255 -22.42 22.39 -10.15
C GLY A 255 -22.35 22.14 -8.63
N GLY A 256 -21.90 20.97 -8.20
CA GLY A 256 -21.60 20.65 -6.80
C GLY A 256 -20.24 21.21 -6.33
N ASP A 257 -19.86 20.89 -5.10
CA ASP A 257 -18.61 21.35 -4.46
C ASP A 257 -17.45 20.34 -4.61
N GLY A 258 -17.75 19.14 -5.10
CA GLY A 258 -16.83 18.02 -5.27
C GLY A 258 -16.53 17.25 -4.00
N ASN A 259 -17.25 17.49 -2.90
CA ASN A 259 -17.07 16.77 -1.66
C ASN A 259 -17.84 15.43 -1.68
N ILE A 260 -17.11 14.37 -2.00
CA ILE A 260 -17.64 13.00 -2.04
C ILE A 260 -17.37 12.22 -0.75
N ASN A 261 -16.84 12.87 0.29
CA ASN A 261 -16.50 12.20 1.53
C ASN A 261 -17.77 12.07 2.39
N ILE A 262 -18.10 10.82 2.70
CA ILE A 262 -19.13 10.49 3.68
C ILE A 262 -18.39 9.89 4.88
N PRO A 263 -18.37 10.58 6.04
CA PRO A 263 -17.82 9.98 7.25
C PRO A 263 -18.67 8.75 7.59
N LEU A 264 -18.05 7.57 7.54
CA LEU A 264 -18.71 6.30 7.83
C LEU A 264 -18.71 5.99 9.33
N VAL A 265 -17.77 6.59 10.05
CA VAL A 265 -17.58 6.45 11.50
C VAL A 265 -17.15 7.83 12.00
N ASP A 266 -17.63 8.22 13.17
CA ASP A 266 -17.12 9.40 13.87
C ASP A 266 -15.64 9.16 14.24
N GLU A 267 -14.80 10.17 14.04
CA GLU A 267 -13.43 10.12 14.52
C GLU A 267 -13.44 10.11 16.06
N THR A 268 -13.12 8.97 16.66
CA THR A 268 -12.95 8.89 18.10
C THR A 268 -11.56 9.41 18.47
N GLU A 269 -11.49 10.53 19.19
CA GLU A 269 -10.26 10.92 19.88
C GLU A 269 -9.91 9.84 20.91
N LEU A 270 -8.70 9.29 20.82
CA LEU A 270 -8.22 8.27 21.72
C LEU A 270 -7.54 8.97 22.89
N ASP A 271 -8.27 9.14 23.99
CA ASP A 271 -7.69 9.44 25.29
C ASP A 271 -7.13 8.13 25.87
N GLY A 272 -5.82 8.04 26.06
CA GLY A 272 -5.29 6.91 26.82
C GLY A 272 -3.78 6.73 26.80
N GLU A 273 -3.24 6.46 27.99
CA GLU A 273 -2.03 5.67 28.15
C GLU A 273 -2.31 4.25 27.63
N PHE A 274 -1.49 3.75 26.71
CA PHE A 274 -1.64 2.38 26.20
C PHE A 274 -0.91 1.40 27.12
N ASP A 275 -1.54 0.26 27.39
CA ASP A 275 -0.91 -0.81 28.14
C ASP A 275 0.39 -1.27 27.47
N LYS A 276 1.43 -1.49 28.28
CA LYS A 276 2.69 -2.06 27.80
C LYS A 276 2.47 -3.53 27.45
N ILE A 277 2.49 -3.85 26.16
CA ILE A 277 2.50 -5.23 25.69
C ILE A 277 3.95 -5.74 25.65
N GLU A 278 4.28 -6.71 26.50
CA GLU A 278 5.60 -7.33 26.49
C GLU A 278 5.93 -7.99 25.14
N ASN A 279 7.15 -7.80 24.67
CA ASN A 279 7.64 -8.37 23.41
C ASN A 279 6.80 -8.03 22.17
N PHE A 280 5.99 -6.97 22.21
CA PHE A 280 5.12 -6.58 21.10
C PHE A 280 5.84 -6.47 19.75
N ALA A 281 7.03 -5.86 19.73
CA ALA A 281 7.86 -5.72 18.54
C ALA A 281 8.34 -7.06 17.94
N ASN A 282 8.35 -8.14 18.74
CA ASN A 282 8.75 -9.48 18.32
C ASN A 282 7.56 -10.35 17.90
N LEU A 283 6.32 -9.87 18.06
CA LEU A 283 5.13 -10.61 17.64
C LEU A 283 5.11 -10.75 16.12
N LYS A 284 5.14 -12.00 15.65
CA LYS A 284 5.01 -12.31 14.22
C LYS A 284 3.55 -12.26 13.80
N ARG A 285 3.32 -11.87 12.55
CA ARG A 285 2.01 -11.99 11.91
C ARG A 285 1.56 -13.45 11.94
N ASN A 286 0.34 -13.68 12.37
CA ASN A 286 -0.30 -14.99 12.32
C ASN A 286 -0.52 -15.38 10.84
N PRO A 287 -0.06 -16.55 10.38
CA PRO A 287 -0.30 -16.97 9.00
C PRO A 287 -1.80 -17.12 8.74
N VAL A 288 -2.24 -16.74 7.54
CA VAL A 288 -3.63 -16.92 7.12
C VAL A 288 -3.89 -18.42 6.94
N PRO A 289 -4.98 -18.98 7.50
CA PRO A 289 -5.41 -20.34 7.21
C PRO A 289 -5.53 -20.58 5.72
N ARG A 290 -4.85 -21.63 5.24
CA ARG A 290 -4.81 -21.97 3.82
C ARG A 290 -4.75 -23.48 3.57
N LEU A 291 -5.14 -23.91 2.38
CA LEU A 291 -4.96 -25.28 1.90
C LEU A 291 -3.49 -25.69 1.89
N SER A 292 -3.24 -26.99 2.06
CA SER A 292 -1.90 -27.55 1.83
C SER A 292 -1.51 -27.39 0.35
N MET A 293 -0.21 -27.40 0.05
CA MET A 293 0.29 -27.28 -1.33
C MET A 293 -0.21 -28.43 -2.22
N GLU A 294 -0.32 -29.64 -1.68
CA GLU A 294 -0.84 -30.81 -2.40
C GLU A 294 -2.30 -30.63 -2.80
N GLU A 295 -3.13 -30.09 -1.89
CA GLU A 295 -4.54 -29.82 -2.18
C GLU A 295 -4.72 -28.60 -3.10
N SER A 296 -3.92 -27.55 -2.92
CA SER A 296 -4.06 -26.28 -3.66
C SER A 296 -3.71 -26.42 -5.14
N THR A 297 -2.82 -27.36 -5.49
CA THR A 297 -2.40 -27.67 -6.87
C THR A 297 -3.38 -28.57 -7.62
N ASN A 298 -4.28 -29.24 -6.89
CA ASN A 298 -5.25 -30.18 -7.45
C ASN A 298 -6.70 -29.67 -7.39
N CYS A 299 -6.93 -28.36 -7.24
CA CYS A 299 -8.26 -27.78 -7.31
C CYS A 299 -8.25 -26.29 -7.68
N LEU A 300 -9.41 -25.77 -8.09
CA LEU A 300 -9.67 -24.33 -8.27
C LEU A 300 -10.39 -23.70 -7.07
N ARG A 301 -10.33 -24.36 -5.90
CA ARG A 301 -10.94 -23.83 -4.68
C ARG A 301 -10.11 -22.66 -4.15
N LEU A 302 -10.78 -21.82 -3.36
CA LEU A 302 -10.10 -20.77 -2.59
C LEU A 302 -8.98 -21.40 -1.75
N VAL A 303 -7.75 -20.91 -1.94
CA VAL A 303 -6.56 -21.41 -1.23
C VAL A 303 -6.47 -20.81 0.16
N GLU A 304 -6.79 -19.52 0.32
CA GLU A 304 -6.73 -18.80 1.60
C GLU A 304 -8.14 -18.51 2.12
N TYR A 305 -8.48 -19.02 3.30
CA TYR A 305 -9.83 -18.92 3.87
C TYR A 305 -10.06 -17.67 4.72
N GLY A 306 -9.07 -16.78 4.80
CA GLY A 306 -9.08 -15.66 5.73
C GLY A 306 -8.90 -16.11 7.17
N TYR A 307 -8.89 -15.14 8.10
CA TYR A 307 -8.76 -15.43 9.52
C TYR A 307 -10.07 -15.91 10.14
N THR A 308 -9.96 -16.82 11.10
CA THR A 308 -11.05 -17.06 12.05
C THR A 308 -11.32 -15.81 12.86
N THR A 309 -12.49 -15.67 13.48
CA THR A 309 -12.78 -14.53 14.37
C THR A 309 -11.70 -14.35 15.45
N SER A 310 -11.22 -15.45 16.05
CA SER A 310 -10.15 -15.40 17.05
C SER A 310 -8.82 -14.93 16.48
N ASP A 311 -8.45 -15.37 15.27
CA ASP A 311 -7.20 -14.93 14.65
C ASP A 311 -7.28 -13.48 14.19
N ALA A 312 -8.46 -13.05 13.72
CA ALA A 312 -8.71 -11.67 13.32
C ALA A 312 -8.62 -10.71 14.53
N ILE A 313 -9.18 -11.10 15.69
CA ILE A 313 -9.04 -10.34 16.93
C ILE A 313 -7.56 -10.25 17.33
N ARG A 314 -6.83 -11.37 17.33
CA ARG A 314 -5.40 -11.38 17.67
C ARG A 314 -4.57 -10.48 16.74
N GLU A 315 -4.86 -10.50 15.43
CA GLU A 315 -4.19 -9.59 14.49
C GLU A 315 -4.58 -8.13 14.68
N ALA A 316 -5.82 -7.85 15.07
CA ALA A 316 -6.27 -6.51 15.42
C ALA A 316 -5.60 -5.99 16.71
N GLU A 317 -5.41 -6.85 17.72
CA GLU A 317 -4.66 -6.56 18.95
C GLU A 317 -3.17 -6.32 18.68
N ARG A 318 -2.60 -6.98 17.65
CA ARG A 318 -1.23 -6.72 17.16
C ARG A 318 -1.12 -5.43 16.33
N CYS A 319 -2.23 -4.76 16.02
CA CYS A 319 -2.22 -3.57 15.18
C CYS A 319 -1.35 -2.47 15.81
N LEU A 320 -0.42 -1.93 15.03
CA LEU A 320 0.52 -0.89 15.45
C LEU A 320 -0.12 0.49 15.67
N ARG A 321 -1.43 0.62 15.46
CA ARG A 321 -2.18 1.90 15.57
C ARG A 321 -1.42 3.06 14.91
N CYS A 322 -1.02 2.87 13.66
CA CYS A 322 -0.18 3.84 12.94
C CYS A 322 -0.87 5.21 12.76
N ASP A 323 -2.21 5.26 12.90
CA ASP A 323 -3.02 6.46 13.04
C ASP A 323 -2.52 7.39 14.15
N LEU A 324 -2.00 6.83 15.24
CA LEU A 324 -1.49 7.60 16.39
C LEU A 324 -0.09 8.15 16.19
N ARG A 325 0.62 7.82 15.09
CA ARG A 325 2.02 8.22 14.87
C ARG A 325 2.25 9.72 15.04
N LEU A 326 1.28 10.54 14.65
CA LEU A 326 1.36 12.00 14.74
C LEU A 326 1.16 12.53 16.18
N ASN A 327 0.61 11.69 17.06
CA ASN A 327 0.32 12.00 18.47
C ASN A 327 1.38 11.44 19.42
N ILE A 328 2.34 10.64 18.94
CA ILE A 328 3.43 10.09 19.75
C ILE A 328 4.42 11.23 20.07
N THR A 329 4.45 11.66 21.32
CA THR A 329 5.46 12.61 21.82
C THR A 329 6.80 11.91 22.02
N ALA A 330 7.91 12.62 21.79
CA ALA A 330 9.23 12.10 22.09
C ALA A 330 9.34 11.78 23.59
N MET A 331 9.82 10.58 23.92
CA MET A 331 10.12 10.22 25.29
C MET A 331 11.30 11.08 25.77
N PRO A 332 11.17 11.86 26.86
CA PRO A 332 12.31 12.60 27.40
C PRO A 332 13.40 11.60 27.81
N LEU A 333 14.61 11.80 27.29
CA LEU A 333 15.78 10.98 27.60
C LEU A 333 16.91 11.89 28.13
N PRO A 334 17.50 11.57 29.30
CA PRO A 334 17.24 10.41 30.17
C PRO A 334 15.84 10.48 30.83
N PRO A 335 15.24 9.33 31.20
CA PRO A 335 13.99 9.33 31.95
C PRO A 335 14.22 10.04 33.29
N GLU A 336 13.61 11.21 33.45
CA GLU A 336 13.73 12.02 34.67
C GLU A 336 13.19 11.22 35.87
N ALA A 337 13.94 11.17 36.97
CA ALA A 337 13.55 10.49 38.19
C ALA A 337 12.77 11.47 39.08
N TRP A 338 11.45 11.54 38.87
CA TRP A 338 10.53 12.37 39.63
C TRP A 338 10.45 11.84 41.06
N ILE A 339 10.84 12.65 42.04
CA ILE A 339 10.72 12.29 43.46
C ILE A 339 9.44 12.94 43.99
N GLU A 340 8.61 12.18 44.70
CA GLU A 340 7.43 12.74 45.36
C GLU A 340 7.84 13.70 46.49
N LEU A 341 7.20 14.87 46.56
CA LEU A 341 7.40 15.83 47.64
C LEU A 341 6.66 15.35 48.89
N ASN A 342 7.26 14.42 49.61
CA ASN A 342 6.80 13.88 50.88
C ASN A 342 8.00 13.68 51.83
N GLU A 343 7.75 13.35 53.10
CA GLU A 343 8.83 13.19 54.10
C GLU A 343 9.89 12.15 53.68
N GLU A 344 9.49 11.04 53.05
CA GLU A 344 10.41 10.01 52.57
C GLU A 344 11.25 10.49 51.40
N GLY A 345 10.66 11.23 50.46
CA GLY A 345 11.32 11.80 49.30
C GLY A 345 12.35 12.86 49.68
N VAL A 346 12.00 13.76 50.61
CA VAL A 346 12.92 14.80 51.10
C VAL A 346 14.07 14.19 51.93
N ALA A 347 13.81 13.11 52.69
CA ALA A 347 14.85 12.41 53.43
C ALA A 347 15.95 11.79 52.55
N LEU A 348 15.65 11.49 51.28
CA LEU A 348 16.61 10.97 50.31
C LEU A 348 17.55 12.05 49.74
N VAL A 349 17.23 13.33 49.93
CA VAL A 349 18.01 14.46 49.39
C VAL A 349 19.21 14.75 50.28
N PRO A 350 20.42 15.01 49.75
CA PRO A 350 21.58 15.38 50.55
C PRO A 350 21.47 16.81 51.13
N GLU A 351 22.19 17.06 52.23
CA GLU A 351 22.38 18.40 52.82
C GLU A 351 23.56 19.09 52.13
N THR A 352 23.39 19.39 50.84
CA THR A 352 24.39 20.05 50.00
C THR A 352 23.78 21.25 49.28
N ASP A 353 24.64 22.17 48.85
CA ASP A 353 24.33 23.26 47.94
C ASP A 353 23.81 22.71 46.60
N GLY A 354 22.73 23.29 46.08
CA GLY A 354 22.19 22.86 44.81
C GLY A 354 20.92 23.58 44.39
N VAL A 355 20.28 23.08 43.35
CA VAL A 355 19.05 23.65 42.79
C VAL A 355 17.97 22.59 42.81
N TYR A 356 16.76 22.94 43.24
CA TYR A 356 15.59 22.09 43.08
C TYR A 356 14.57 22.70 42.12
N GLN A 357 13.80 21.82 41.48
CA GLN A 357 12.65 22.18 40.67
C GLN A 357 11.40 21.55 41.29
N LEU A 358 10.37 22.33 41.54
CA LEU A 358 9.07 21.85 42.03
C LEU A 358 8.12 21.64 40.86
N LEU A 359 7.35 20.56 40.87
CA LEU A 359 6.45 20.18 39.80
C LEU A 359 5.06 19.85 40.34
N ASP A 360 4.02 20.24 39.60
CA ASP A 360 2.62 20.03 39.96
C ASP A 360 2.12 18.60 39.64
N GLU A 361 0.83 18.32 39.88
CA GLU A 361 0.21 17.01 39.56
C GLU A 361 0.33 16.61 38.08
N LYS A 362 0.45 17.61 37.18
CA LYS A 362 0.59 17.41 35.74
C LYS A 362 2.05 17.41 35.30
N LYS A 363 3.00 17.33 36.25
CA LYS A 363 4.44 17.30 35.98
C LYS A 363 4.96 18.59 35.32
N ALA A 364 4.25 19.70 35.47
CA ALA A 364 4.71 21.00 34.99
C ALA A 364 5.57 21.68 36.07
N VAL A 365 6.72 22.24 35.68
CA VAL A 365 7.59 23.00 36.60
C VAL A 365 6.86 24.24 37.10
N TYR A 366 6.74 24.32 38.40
CA TYR A 366 6.09 25.38 39.17
C TYR A 366 7.10 26.41 39.69
N ALA A 367 8.24 25.94 40.21
CA ALA A 367 9.30 26.79 40.74
C ALA A 367 10.67 26.15 40.51
N ILE A 368 11.70 26.99 40.35
CA ILE A 368 13.12 26.60 40.27
C ILE A 368 13.84 27.49 41.27
N LYS A 369 14.59 26.91 42.21
CA LYS A 369 15.26 27.69 43.25
C LYS A 369 16.62 27.12 43.60
N GLY A 370 17.63 27.99 43.60
CA GLY A 370 18.97 27.68 44.07
C GLY A 370 19.08 27.90 45.57
N VAL A 371 19.61 26.91 46.31
CA VAL A 371 19.68 26.95 47.77
C VAL A 371 21.02 26.41 48.27
N SER A 372 21.49 26.96 49.39
CA SER A 372 22.70 26.50 50.08
C SER A 372 22.51 25.17 50.84
N ASN A 373 21.27 24.71 51.00
CA ASN A 373 20.96 23.41 51.61
C ASN A 373 19.67 22.85 51.00
N LEU A 374 19.82 21.86 50.11
CA LEU A 374 18.71 21.25 49.38
C LEU A 374 17.66 20.60 50.30
N ARG A 375 18.08 19.80 51.28
CA ARG A 375 17.16 19.07 52.17
C ARG A 375 16.37 20.02 53.07
N GLU A 376 17.04 21.01 53.65
CA GLU A 376 16.42 21.97 54.56
C GLU A 376 15.37 22.81 53.82
N ALA A 377 15.74 23.34 52.64
CA ALA A 377 14.81 24.12 51.82
C ALA A 377 13.61 23.30 51.33
N LEU A 378 13.81 22.03 50.91
CA LEU A 378 12.70 21.18 50.49
C LEU A 378 11.79 20.76 51.66
N SER A 379 12.33 20.69 52.89
CA SER A 379 11.54 20.45 54.10
C SER A 379 10.65 21.65 54.42
N GLU A 380 11.16 22.88 54.26
CA GLU A 380 10.36 24.10 54.41
C GLU A 380 9.27 24.22 53.32
N VAL A 381 9.60 23.84 52.09
CA VAL A 381 8.63 23.82 50.98
C VAL A 381 7.52 22.79 51.21
N LEU A 382 7.86 21.62 51.78
CA LEU A 382 6.88 20.58 52.13
C LEU A 382 5.83 21.09 53.12
N GLU A 383 6.20 21.98 54.04
CA GLU A 383 5.29 22.58 55.01
C GLU A 383 4.46 23.75 54.44
N THR A 384 4.92 24.39 53.37
CA THR A 384 4.38 25.67 52.90
C THR A 384 3.61 25.59 51.58
N THR A 385 3.86 24.59 50.74
CA THR A 385 3.32 24.53 49.38
C THR A 385 2.34 23.38 49.18
N GLU A 386 1.07 23.69 48.89
CA GLU A 386 0.05 22.67 48.53
C GLU A 386 -0.01 22.36 47.02
N LYS A 387 0.67 23.14 46.18
CA LYS A 387 0.59 23.06 44.71
C LYS A 387 1.62 22.12 44.06
N ALA A 388 2.74 21.87 44.73
CA ALA A 388 3.80 21.00 44.25
C ALA A 388 3.57 19.57 44.76
N LYS A 389 3.72 18.59 43.87
CA LYS A 389 3.60 17.15 44.20
C LYS A 389 4.89 16.39 43.97
N PHE A 390 5.74 16.86 43.08
CA PHE A 390 7.01 16.23 42.76
C PHE A 390 8.13 17.27 42.80
N PHE A 391 9.37 16.80 42.96
CA PHE A 391 10.55 17.62 42.81
C PHE A 391 11.68 16.88 42.09
N LEU A 392 12.60 17.67 41.54
CA LEU A 392 13.90 17.25 41.02
C LEU A 392 14.97 18.07 41.74
N TYR A 393 16.18 17.54 41.89
CA TYR A 393 17.31 18.30 42.43
C TYR A 393 18.62 17.99 41.70
N ASP A 394 19.47 19.01 41.61
CA ASP A 394 20.84 18.95 41.12
C ASP A 394 21.78 19.45 42.23
N GLU A 395 22.78 18.65 42.62
CA GLU A 395 23.84 19.10 43.53
C GLU A 395 24.84 19.98 42.78
N ASP A 396 24.91 21.27 43.10
CA ASP A 396 25.84 22.22 42.47
C ASP A 396 26.24 23.32 43.47
N PRO A 397 27.52 23.38 43.89
CA PRO A 397 28.04 24.44 44.76
C PRO A 397 27.90 25.85 44.18
N MET A 398 27.71 25.99 42.87
CA MET A 398 27.37 27.24 42.18
C MET A 398 25.87 27.34 41.89
N TYR A 399 25.02 27.01 42.87
CA TYR A 399 23.56 26.92 42.73
C TYR A 399 22.92 28.14 42.06
N SER A 400 23.36 29.37 42.34
CA SER A 400 22.80 30.58 41.69
C SER A 400 23.03 30.62 40.18
N LYS A 401 24.17 30.08 39.72
CA LYS A 401 24.47 29.98 38.29
C LYS A 401 23.63 28.87 37.65
N ARG A 402 23.53 27.72 38.31
CA ARG A 402 22.76 26.57 37.83
C ARG A 402 21.26 26.86 37.76
N GLU A 403 20.74 27.58 38.75
CA GLU A 403 19.37 28.10 38.78
C GLU A 403 19.09 29.00 37.58
N SER A 404 19.99 29.94 37.30
CA SER A 404 19.90 30.81 36.13
C SER A 404 19.90 30.02 34.81
N GLU A 405 20.73 28.98 34.69
CA GLU A 405 20.77 28.11 33.52
C GLU A 405 19.43 27.37 33.30
N LEU A 406 18.87 26.77 34.36
CA LEU A 406 17.60 26.03 34.30
C LEU A 406 16.41 26.96 34.02
N ILE A 407 16.39 28.17 34.58
CA ILE A 407 15.37 29.19 34.26
C ILE A 407 15.44 29.59 32.78
N GLN A 408 16.65 29.76 32.22
CA GLN A 408 16.82 30.08 30.80
C GLN A 408 16.40 28.93 29.88
N GLU A 409 16.64 27.68 30.27
CA GLU A 409 16.14 26.50 29.53
C GLU A 409 14.61 26.43 29.56
N TYR A 410 13.99 26.64 30.72
CA TYR A 410 12.54 26.69 30.85
C TYR A 410 11.92 27.80 29.98
N LEU A 411 12.53 29.00 29.97
CA LEU A 411 12.10 30.14 29.16
C LEU A 411 12.16 29.84 27.65
N LYS A 412 13.21 29.15 27.18
CA LYS A 412 13.34 28.77 25.76
C LYS A 412 12.23 27.83 25.30
N ILE A 413 11.78 26.93 26.18
CA ILE A 413 10.77 25.92 25.87
C ILE A 413 9.35 26.50 26.01
N ASN A 414 9.09 27.26 27.07
CA ASN A 414 7.73 27.68 27.46
C ASN A 414 7.41 29.15 27.13
N GLY A 415 8.40 29.96 26.77
CA GLY A 415 8.24 31.38 26.43
C GLY A 415 7.84 32.30 27.59
N ARG A 416 7.88 31.83 28.84
CA ARG A 416 7.52 32.57 30.06
C ARG A 416 8.33 32.08 31.26
N MET A 417 8.43 32.89 32.32
CA MET A 417 9.05 32.47 33.59
C MET A 417 8.18 31.43 34.30
N PRO A 418 8.79 30.56 35.15
CA PRO A 418 8.03 29.71 36.06
C PRO A 418 7.08 30.54 36.95
N PRO A 419 5.91 30.02 37.31
CA PRO A 419 4.93 30.73 38.15
C PRO A 419 5.47 31.26 39.49
N GLY A 420 6.49 30.59 40.05
CA GLY A 420 7.13 30.97 41.32
C GLY A 420 6.39 30.45 42.56
N ASP A 421 7.12 30.31 43.67
CA ASP A 421 6.62 29.90 45.00
C ASP A 421 6.09 31.08 45.84
N GLY A 422 6.42 32.32 45.48
CA GLY A 422 5.85 33.56 46.05
C GLY A 422 6.84 34.40 46.85
N GLU A 423 6.82 35.71 46.60
CA GLU A 423 7.64 36.82 47.14
C GLU A 423 9.16 36.70 46.96
N ASP A 424 9.64 37.08 45.77
CA ASP A 424 10.79 38.00 45.67
C ASP A 424 10.75 38.73 44.31
N ASP A 425 10.66 40.06 44.40
CA ASP A 425 10.78 41.00 43.29
C ASP A 425 12.19 40.89 42.68
N LEU A 426 12.30 40.28 41.50
CA LEU A 426 13.44 40.46 40.60
C LEU A 426 12.96 40.91 39.22
N ASP A 427 12.20 42.02 39.23
CA ASP A 427 11.91 42.85 38.06
C ASP A 427 13.10 43.78 37.68
N ASP A 428 14.28 43.62 38.30
CA ASP A 428 15.42 44.56 38.18
C ASP A 428 16.69 43.93 37.56
N LEU A 429 16.56 43.01 36.60
CA LEU A 429 17.71 42.51 35.82
C LEU A 429 17.38 42.17 34.36
N PHE A 430 16.76 43.12 33.65
CA PHE A 430 16.86 43.24 32.19
C PHE A 430 16.90 44.70 31.72
#